data_AF-A0A8H6UI07-F1
#
_entry.id   AF-A0A8H6UI07-F1
#
_cell.length_a   1.000
_cell.length_b   1.000
_cell.length_c   1.000
_cell.angle_alpha   90.00
_cell.angle_beta   90.00
_cell.angle_gamma   90.00
#
_symmetry.space_group_name_H-M   'P 1'
#
loop_
_entity.id
_entity.type
_entity.pdbx_description
1 polymer ?
#
loop_
_entity_poly.entity_id
_entity_poly.type
_entity_poly.pdbx_seq_one_letter_code
_entity_poly.pdbx_strand_id
1 'polypeptide(L)'
;MSMLGIVSEVLGGISTLQLVVQDYKDNLGISEFLHDAQRFILRNSQIADIAPLQIYSSGLIFAPKVEESWSPDLQTLEGHSGWVQSVAFSADGRLLASGSNDETIKLWDPSTGDPSTGALKHTLEGHSDWVQSVAFLADGRLLASGSGDKTIKLWDPSTGALKHTLEGHSGWVQSVAFSADGRLLASGSSDKTIKLWDPSTGDPSTGALKHTMSTDGYVNDIEFSFPYLVTNRGSFNIQA
;
A
#
# COMPACT_ATOMS: atom_id res chain seq x y z
N MET A 1 4.02 -14.86 26.65
CA MET A 1 2.65 -15.01 26.11
C MET A 1 2.36 -16.50 26.05
N SER A 2 1.30 -17.01 26.69
CA SER A 2 1.02 -18.45 26.67
C SER A 2 0.45 -18.85 25.30
N MET A 3 0.73 -20.08 24.86
CA MET A 3 0.16 -20.63 23.63
C MET A 3 -1.38 -20.57 23.62
N LEU A 4 -1.99 -20.78 24.79
CA LEU A 4 -3.43 -20.62 24.98
C LEU A 4 -3.93 -19.18 24.72
N GLY A 5 -3.11 -18.18 25.08
CA GLY A 5 -3.40 -16.77 24.79
C GLY A 5 -3.37 -16.47 23.29
N ILE A 6 -2.36 -16.99 22.58
CA ILE A 6 -2.24 -16.86 21.13
C ILE A 6 -3.42 -17.54 20.42
N VAL A 7 -3.79 -18.75 20.84
CA VAL A 7 -4.97 -19.46 20.29
C VAL A 7 -6.25 -18.64 20.50
N SER A 8 -6.43 -18.04 21.67
CA SER A 8 -7.58 -17.19 21.95
C SER A 8 -7.62 -15.93 21.09
N GLU A 9 -6.47 -15.28 20.88
CA GLU A 9 -6.36 -14.10 20.00
C GLU A 9 -6.69 -14.45 18.54
N VAL A 10 -6.14 -15.56 18.03
CA VAL A 10 -6.40 -16.02 16.66
C VAL A 10 -7.88 -16.37 16.47
N LEU A 11 -8.50 -17.07 17.43
CA LEU A 11 -9.94 -17.37 17.37
C LEU A 11 -10.80 -16.09 17.39
N GLY A 12 -10.40 -15.09 18.17
CA GLY A 12 -11.03 -13.77 18.17
C GLY A 12 -10.93 -13.07 16.81
N GLY A 13 -9.75 -13.13 16.18
CA GLY A 13 -9.52 -12.60 14.84
C GLY A 13 -10.40 -13.26 13.78
N ILE A 14 -10.46 -14.60 13.78
CA ILE A 14 -11.30 -15.36 12.83
C ILE A 14 -12.78 -15.05 13.03
N SER A 15 -13.24 -14.94 14.27
CA SER A 15 -14.65 -14.59 14.58
C SER A 15 -15.00 -13.18 14.10
N THR A 16 -14.05 -12.25 14.20
CA THR A 16 -14.22 -10.88 13.69
C THR A 16 -14.30 -10.88 12.16
N LEU A 17 -13.44 -11.64 11.48
CA LEU A 17 -13.46 -11.78 10.03
C LEU A 17 -14.76 -12.42 9.53
N GLN A 18 -15.29 -13.42 10.24
CA GLN A 18 -16.58 -14.04 9.89
C GLN A 18 -17.73 -13.02 9.91
N LEU A 19 -17.75 -12.11 10.90
CA LEU A 19 -18.76 -11.05 10.97
C LEU A 19 -18.67 -10.09 9.79
N VAL A 20 -17.45 -9.69 9.40
CA VAL A 20 -17.22 -8.80 8.26
C VAL A 20 -17.63 -9.47 6.94
N VAL A 21 -17.34 -10.77 6.79
CA VAL A 21 -17.62 -11.52 5.56
C VAL A 21 -19.12 -11.82 5.40
N GLN A 22 -19.87 -11.98 6.50
CA GLN A 22 -21.33 -12.23 6.46
C GLN A 22 -22.12 -11.10 5.79
N ASP A 23 -21.63 -9.86 5.82
CA ASP A 23 -22.29 -8.72 5.17
C ASP A 23 -22.17 -8.75 3.63
N TYR A 24 -21.29 -9.59 3.08
CA TYR A 24 -21.08 -9.76 1.64
C TYR A 24 -21.74 -11.05 1.14
N LYS A 25 -22.94 -10.91 0.55
CA LYS A 25 -23.80 -12.03 0.09
C LYS A 25 -23.14 -13.03 -0.89
N ASP A 26 -22.03 -12.66 -1.53
CA ASP A 26 -21.37 -13.47 -2.57
C ASP A 26 -20.12 -14.24 -2.08
N ASN A 27 -19.79 -14.20 -0.78
CA ASN A 27 -18.55 -14.77 -0.24
C ASN A 27 -18.71 -16.13 0.47
N LEU A 28 -19.55 -17.04 -0.06
CA LEU A 28 -19.77 -18.37 0.54
C LEU A 28 -18.47 -19.13 0.82
N GLY A 29 -17.52 -19.12 -0.13
CA GLY A 29 -16.25 -19.84 0.02
C GLY A 29 -15.36 -19.32 1.15
N ILE A 30 -15.36 -18.00 1.41
CA ILE A 30 -14.56 -17.41 2.49
C ILE A 30 -15.20 -17.72 3.85
N SER A 31 -16.53 -17.68 3.94
CA SER A 31 -17.23 -18.02 5.19
C SER A 31 -17.00 -19.49 5.56
N GLU A 32 -17.08 -20.41 4.61
CA GLU A 32 -16.79 -21.84 4.82
C GLU A 32 -15.35 -22.06 5.26
N PHE A 33 -14.41 -21.39 4.60
CA PHE A 33 -12.99 -21.43 4.95
C PHE A 33 -12.72 -20.98 6.39
N LEU A 34 -13.26 -19.83 6.79
CA LEU A 34 -13.07 -19.28 8.13
C LEU A 34 -13.68 -20.19 9.20
N HIS A 35 -14.84 -20.79 8.91
CA HIS A 35 -15.48 -21.74 9.81
C HIS A 35 -14.64 -23.02 10.00
N ASP A 36 -14.08 -23.53 8.90
CA ASP A 36 -13.21 -24.71 8.93
C ASP A 36 -11.87 -24.45 9.64
N ALA A 37 -11.28 -23.27 9.43
CA ALA A 37 -10.09 -22.82 10.16
C ALA A 37 -10.35 -22.74 11.68
N GLN A 38 -11.48 -22.17 12.08
CA GLN A 38 -11.89 -22.10 13.49
C GLN A 38 -12.02 -23.50 14.11
N ARG A 39 -12.68 -24.43 13.41
CA ARG A 39 -12.87 -25.82 13.85
C ARG A 39 -11.54 -26.55 13.99
N PHE A 40 -10.61 -26.31 13.07
CA PHE A 40 -9.28 -26.91 13.10
C PHE A 40 -8.46 -26.43 14.29
N ILE A 41 -8.45 -25.12 14.57
CA ILE A 41 -7.72 -24.54 15.71
C ILE A 41 -8.26 -25.08 17.03
N LEU A 42 -9.59 -25.13 17.18
CA LEU A 42 -10.21 -25.69 18.40
C LEU A 42 -9.84 -27.16 18.61
N ARG A 43 -9.86 -27.98 17.55
CA ARG A 43 -9.54 -29.41 17.62
C ARG A 43 -8.07 -29.70 17.91
N ASN A 44 -7.16 -28.84 17.48
CA ASN A 44 -5.71 -29.06 17.60
C ASN A 44 -5.05 -28.19 18.67
N SER A 45 -5.82 -27.38 19.39
CA SER A 45 -5.34 -26.47 20.45
C SER A 45 -4.47 -27.18 21.51
N GLN A 46 -4.79 -28.43 21.87
CA GLN A 46 -4.03 -29.24 22.83
C GLN A 46 -2.72 -29.82 22.27
N ILE A 47 -2.63 -29.99 20.94
CA ILE A 47 -1.42 -30.53 20.26
C ILE A 47 -0.37 -29.41 20.10
N ALA A 48 -0.79 -28.15 20.20
CA ALA A 48 0.05 -26.97 19.99
C ALA A 48 1.21 -26.87 20.97
N ASP A 49 1.02 -27.38 22.18
CA ASP A 49 2.04 -27.43 23.22
C ASP A 49 2.95 -28.67 23.12
N ILE A 50 2.54 -29.71 22.40
CA ILE A 50 3.20 -31.03 22.40
C ILE A 50 4.00 -31.26 21.11
N ALA A 51 3.47 -30.84 19.96
CA ALA A 51 4.07 -31.09 18.65
C ALA A 51 3.77 -29.94 17.65
N PRO A 52 4.37 -28.76 17.83
CA PRO A 52 4.06 -27.56 17.05
C PRO A 52 4.31 -27.72 15.53
N LEU A 53 5.32 -28.50 15.15
CA LEU A 53 5.61 -28.79 13.73
C LEU A 53 4.52 -29.63 13.05
N GLN A 54 3.86 -30.53 13.78
CA GLN A 54 2.76 -31.32 13.22
C GLN A 54 1.52 -30.46 12.97
N ILE A 55 1.29 -29.42 13.78
CA ILE A 55 0.23 -28.43 13.55
C ILE A 55 0.52 -27.58 12.33
N TYR A 56 1.78 -27.15 12.15
CA TYR A 56 2.17 -26.44 10.94
C TYR A 56 1.85 -27.26 9.68
N SER A 57 2.26 -28.53 9.65
CA SER A 57 1.98 -29.43 8.52
C SER A 57 0.49 -29.72 8.32
N SER A 58 -0.29 -29.73 9.40
CA SER A 58 -1.74 -29.96 9.35
C SER A 58 -2.51 -28.69 8.93
N GLY A 59 -1.98 -27.50 9.24
CA GLY A 59 -2.52 -26.21 8.84
C GLY A 59 -2.38 -25.93 7.34
N LEU A 60 -1.40 -26.54 6.68
CA LEU A 60 -1.24 -26.47 5.21
C LEU A 60 -2.43 -27.06 4.44
N ILE A 61 -3.30 -27.86 5.07
CA ILE A 61 -4.58 -28.29 4.47
C ILE A 61 -5.55 -27.10 4.27
N PHE A 62 -5.40 -26.04 5.07
CA PHE A 62 -6.13 -24.76 4.95
C PHE A 62 -5.31 -23.69 4.23
N ALA A 63 -4.10 -24.01 3.73
CA ALA A 63 -3.53 -23.11 2.74
C ALA A 63 -4.49 -23.14 1.55
N PRO A 64 -4.92 -21.98 1.01
CA PRO A 64 -5.71 -21.97 -0.22
C PRO A 64 -4.96 -22.84 -1.22
N LYS A 65 -5.62 -23.89 -1.73
CA LYS A 65 -5.04 -24.73 -2.76
C LYS A 65 -4.73 -23.80 -3.91
N VAL A 66 -3.45 -23.55 -4.10
CA VAL A 66 -2.90 -22.94 -5.30
C VAL A 66 -3.30 -23.89 -6.41
N GLU A 67 -4.36 -23.59 -7.16
CA GLU A 67 -4.68 -24.36 -8.36
C GLU A 67 -3.42 -24.37 -9.23
N GLU A 68 -3.00 -25.55 -9.68
CA GLU A 68 -1.76 -25.80 -10.43
C GLU A 68 -1.73 -25.11 -11.83
N SER A 69 -2.64 -24.17 -12.07
CA SER A 69 -2.87 -23.43 -13.31
C SER A 69 -2.36 -21.98 -13.25
N TRP A 70 -1.32 -21.69 -12.46
CA TRP A 70 -0.58 -20.45 -12.62
C TRP A 70 0.11 -20.48 -13.99
N SER A 71 -0.57 -19.92 -15.00
CA SER A 71 0.14 -19.37 -16.15
C SER A 71 1.03 -18.25 -15.60
N PRO A 72 2.35 -18.31 -15.76
CA PRO A 72 3.27 -17.35 -15.15
C PRO A 72 3.02 -15.90 -15.59
N ASP A 73 2.28 -15.68 -16.68
CA ASP A 73 1.93 -14.36 -17.21
C ASP A 73 0.41 -14.24 -17.38
N LEU A 74 -0.29 -13.67 -16.40
CA LEU A 74 -1.73 -13.36 -16.52
C LEU A 74 -1.97 -12.12 -17.40
N GLN A 75 -1.11 -11.10 -17.27
CA GLN A 75 -1.16 -9.86 -18.06
C GLN A 75 0.15 -9.07 -17.90
N THR A 76 0.74 -8.62 -19.01
CA THR A 76 1.91 -7.73 -19.02
C THR A 76 1.47 -6.31 -19.39
N LEU A 77 1.83 -5.32 -18.58
CA LEU A 77 1.52 -3.91 -18.82
C LEU A 77 2.72 -3.22 -19.46
N GLU A 78 2.76 -3.20 -20.80
CA GLU A 78 3.82 -2.54 -21.55
C GLU A 78 3.49 -1.06 -21.77
N GLY A 79 4.48 -0.17 -21.63
CA GLY A 79 4.31 1.24 -21.98
C GLY A 79 5.30 2.22 -21.36
N HIS A 80 5.95 1.87 -20.25
CA HIS A 80 7.05 2.67 -19.71
C HIS A 80 8.32 2.47 -20.54
N SER A 81 9.08 3.54 -20.75
CA SER A 81 10.39 3.52 -21.44
C SER A 81 11.57 3.50 -20.48
N GLY A 82 11.31 3.56 -19.18
CA GLY A 82 12.30 3.49 -18.11
C GLY A 82 11.98 2.39 -17.09
N TRP A 83 12.86 2.22 -16.11
CA TRP A 83 12.61 1.32 -14.98
C TRP A 83 11.41 1.81 -14.17
N VAL A 84 10.47 0.90 -13.91
CA VAL A 84 9.37 1.13 -12.98
C VAL A 84 9.92 1.01 -11.56
N GLN A 85 9.87 2.10 -10.80
CA GLN A 85 10.43 2.17 -9.43
C GLN A 85 9.38 1.85 -8.37
N SER A 86 8.12 2.15 -8.64
CA SER A 86 7.04 2.03 -7.66
C SER A 86 5.72 1.71 -8.34
N VAL A 87 4.92 0.89 -7.67
CA VAL A 87 3.55 0.56 -8.07
C VAL A 87 2.62 0.65 -6.86
N ALA A 88 1.37 1.06 -7.10
CA ALA A 88 0.34 1.10 -6.06
C ALA A 88 -1.03 0.78 -6.65
N PHE A 89 -1.81 -0.04 -5.97
CA PHE A 89 -3.23 -0.25 -6.31
C PHE A 89 -4.12 0.76 -5.58
N SER A 90 -5.19 1.19 -6.23
CA SER A 90 -6.32 1.82 -5.53
C SER A 90 -6.99 0.80 -4.62
N ALA A 91 -7.61 1.27 -3.53
CA ALA A 91 -8.23 0.39 -2.54
C ALA A 91 -9.37 -0.47 -3.10
N ASP A 92 -10.04 -0.01 -4.17
CA ASP A 92 -11.08 -0.75 -4.89
C ASP A 92 -10.52 -1.74 -5.93
N GLY A 93 -9.20 -1.79 -6.11
CA GLY A 93 -8.50 -2.65 -7.06
C GLY A 93 -8.69 -2.29 -8.53
N ARG A 94 -9.38 -1.19 -8.84
CA ARG A 94 -9.74 -0.80 -10.22
C ARG A 94 -8.64 -0.05 -10.94
N LEU A 95 -7.72 0.57 -10.21
CA LEU A 95 -6.59 1.29 -10.76
C LEU A 95 -5.28 0.75 -10.19
N LEU A 96 -4.31 0.59 -11.07
CA LEU A 96 -2.90 0.44 -10.73
C LEU A 96 -2.18 1.71 -11.18
N ALA A 97 -1.34 2.28 -10.32
CA ALA A 97 -0.41 3.33 -10.68
C ALA A 97 1.00 2.74 -10.77
N SER A 98 1.80 3.19 -11.74
CA SER A 98 3.22 2.89 -11.84
C SER A 98 4.02 4.16 -12.07
N GLY A 99 5.04 4.40 -11.24
CA GLY A 99 6.01 5.49 -11.40
C GLY A 99 7.33 4.97 -11.98
N SER A 100 7.95 5.75 -12.87
CA SER A 100 9.10 5.30 -13.67
C SER A 100 10.23 6.32 -13.78
N ASN A 101 11.40 5.82 -14.15
CA ASN A 101 12.57 6.62 -14.57
C ASN A 101 12.36 7.38 -15.89
N ASP A 102 11.25 7.14 -16.61
CA ASP A 102 10.87 7.95 -17.77
C ASP A 102 10.13 9.25 -17.39
N GLU A 103 10.15 9.63 -16.12
CA GLU A 103 9.56 10.86 -15.56
C GLU A 103 8.02 10.87 -15.57
N THR A 104 7.39 9.77 -15.99
CA THR A 104 5.93 9.64 -16.04
C THR A 104 5.37 8.73 -14.96
N ILE A 105 4.09 8.93 -14.67
CA ILE A 105 3.26 7.95 -13.97
C ILE A 105 2.23 7.40 -14.96
N LYS A 106 1.98 6.09 -14.96
CA LYS A 106 0.91 5.50 -15.74
C LYS A 106 -0.17 4.93 -14.83
N LEU A 107 -1.42 5.18 -15.21
CA LEU A 107 -2.61 4.63 -14.56
C LEU A 107 -3.23 3.56 -15.45
N TRP A 108 -3.43 2.39 -14.89
CA TRP A 108 -3.92 1.20 -15.59
C TRP A 108 -5.22 0.72 -14.95
N ASP A 109 -6.15 0.23 -15.75
CA ASP A 109 -7.32 -0.52 -15.31
C ASP A 109 -7.17 -1.99 -15.69
N PRO A 110 -6.68 -2.84 -14.77
CA PRO A 110 -6.40 -4.25 -15.05
C PRO A 110 -7.65 -5.05 -15.42
N SER A 111 -8.85 -4.54 -15.11
CA SER A 111 -10.11 -5.26 -15.36
C SER A 111 -10.65 -5.12 -16.78
N THR A 112 -10.13 -4.16 -17.57
CA THR A 112 -10.71 -3.79 -18.87
C THR A 112 -9.77 -3.96 -20.07
N GLY A 113 -8.56 -4.48 -19.85
CA GLY A 113 -7.50 -4.48 -20.86
C GLY A 113 -7.45 -5.69 -21.80
N ASP A 114 -7.13 -5.43 -23.06
CA ASP A 114 -6.51 -6.41 -23.98
C ASP A 114 -5.13 -6.82 -23.41
N PRO A 115 -4.79 -8.12 -23.34
CA PRO A 115 -3.49 -8.62 -22.84
C PRO A 115 -2.26 -8.02 -23.55
N SER A 116 -2.41 -7.48 -24.75
CA SER A 116 -1.30 -7.01 -25.61
C SER A 116 -1.04 -5.50 -25.58
N THR A 117 -2.05 -4.68 -25.23
CA THR A 117 -1.92 -3.21 -25.16
C THR A 117 -2.14 -2.66 -23.76
N GLY A 118 -2.55 -3.53 -22.84
CA GLY A 118 -2.53 -3.33 -21.40
C GLY A 118 -3.22 -2.06 -20.95
N ALA A 119 -4.53 -2.11 -20.68
CA ALA A 119 -5.22 -1.40 -19.60
C ALA A 119 -4.96 0.12 -19.36
N LEU A 120 -4.21 0.84 -20.18
CA LEU A 120 -3.68 2.17 -19.88
C LEU A 120 -4.79 3.21 -20.00
N LYS A 121 -5.13 3.84 -18.88
CA LYS A 121 -6.12 4.94 -18.82
C LYS A 121 -5.49 6.30 -19.00
N HIS A 122 -4.40 6.57 -18.28
CA HIS A 122 -3.75 7.87 -18.29
C HIS A 122 -2.23 7.73 -18.23
N THR A 123 -1.53 8.60 -18.96
CA THR A 123 -0.11 8.90 -18.70
C THR A 123 -0.08 10.29 -18.06
N LEU A 124 0.46 10.37 -16.84
CA LEU A 124 0.57 11.61 -16.07
C LEU A 124 1.98 12.16 -16.29
N GLU A 125 2.03 13.28 -16.99
CA GLU A 125 3.27 14.01 -17.28
C GLU A 125 3.32 15.27 -16.40
N GLY A 126 4.51 15.61 -15.89
CA GLY A 126 4.70 16.84 -15.14
C GLY A 126 5.82 16.82 -14.10
N HIS A 127 6.33 15.64 -13.74
CA HIS A 127 7.64 15.54 -13.10
C HIS A 127 8.75 15.79 -14.12
N SER A 128 9.90 16.30 -13.67
CA SER A 128 11.07 16.59 -14.53
C SER A 128 12.28 15.72 -14.20
N ASP A 129 12.06 14.64 -13.46
CA ASP A 129 13.05 13.63 -13.07
C ASP A 129 12.30 12.36 -12.63
N TRP A 130 13.02 11.29 -12.34
CA TRP A 130 12.50 9.96 -12.03
C TRP A 130 11.41 9.98 -10.95
N VAL A 131 10.31 9.28 -11.21
CA VAL A 131 9.25 9.08 -10.22
C VAL A 131 9.59 7.86 -9.37
N GLN A 132 9.99 8.11 -8.12
CA GLN A 132 10.51 7.10 -7.21
C GLN A 132 9.43 6.39 -6.41
N SER A 133 8.30 7.06 -6.17
CA SER A 133 7.24 6.52 -5.31
C SER A 133 5.88 7.02 -5.74
N VAL A 134 4.88 6.15 -5.69
CA VAL A 134 3.46 6.47 -5.90
C VAL A 134 2.62 5.88 -4.77
N ALA A 135 1.58 6.59 -4.33
CA ALA A 135 0.65 6.12 -3.30
C ALA A 135 -0.75 6.65 -3.54
N PHE A 136 -1.76 5.77 -3.44
CA PHE A 136 -3.16 6.18 -3.46
C PHE A 136 -3.64 6.60 -2.07
N LEU A 137 -4.50 7.60 -2.03
CA LEU A 137 -5.36 7.86 -0.88
C LEU A 137 -6.36 6.69 -0.74
N ALA A 138 -6.74 6.35 0.49
CA ALA A 138 -7.61 5.20 0.76
C ALA A 138 -8.96 5.26 0.02
N ASP A 139 -9.48 6.45 -0.26
CA ASP A 139 -10.72 6.64 -1.04
C ASP A 139 -10.52 6.62 -2.56
N GLY A 140 -9.28 6.49 -3.04
CA GLY A 140 -8.91 6.47 -4.45
C GLY A 140 -9.01 7.80 -5.19
N ARG A 141 -9.38 8.90 -4.52
CA ARG A 141 -9.66 10.20 -5.17
C ARG A 141 -8.42 11.06 -5.39
N LEU A 142 -7.31 10.68 -4.77
CA LEU A 142 -6.01 11.30 -4.91
C LEU A 142 -4.93 10.24 -5.09
N LEU A 143 -3.98 10.55 -5.96
CA LEU A 143 -2.71 9.84 -6.08
C LEU A 143 -1.60 10.84 -5.75
N ALA A 144 -0.67 10.44 -4.88
CA ALA A 144 0.56 11.16 -4.65
C ALA A 144 1.72 10.51 -5.40
N SER A 145 2.67 11.32 -5.85
CA SER A 145 3.94 10.86 -6.41
C SER A 145 5.11 11.67 -5.87
N GLY A 146 6.20 10.99 -5.53
CA GLY A 146 7.48 11.59 -5.15
C GLY A 146 8.53 11.38 -6.25
N SER A 147 9.33 12.41 -6.53
CA SER A 147 10.30 12.40 -7.62
C SER A 147 11.70 12.90 -7.24
N GLY A 148 12.68 12.53 -8.08
CA GLY A 148 14.02 13.11 -8.12
C GLY A 148 14.03 14.63 -8.36
N ASP A 149 12.95 15.20 -8.89
CA ASP A 149 12.80 16.65 -9.07
C ASP A 149 12.58 17.41 -7.74
N LYS A 150 12.57 16.67 -6.62
CA LYS A 150 12.45 17.15 -5.23
C LYS A 150 11.04 17.62 -4.86
N THR A 151 10.06 17.37 -5.73
CA THR A 151 8.67 17.71 -5.50
C THR A 151 7.83 16.47 -5.20
N ILE A 152 6.67 16.72 -4.59
CA ILE A 152 5.58 15.76 -4.53
C ILE A 152 4.44 16.32 -5.38
N LYS A 153 3.80 15.49 -6.20
CA LYS A 153 2.63 15.90 -6.98
C LYS A 153 1.41 15.12 -6.57
N LEU A 154 0.28 15.82 -6.50
CA LEU A 154 -1.04 15.26 -6.22
C LEU A 154 -1.87 15.28 -7.49
N TRP A 155 -2.41 14.13 -7.86
CA TRP A 155 -3.14 13.92 -9.11
C TRP A 155 -4.57 13.51 -8.83
N ASP A 156 -5.46 13.83 -9.75
CA ASP A 156 -6.79 13.24 -9.83
C ASP A 156 -6.73 11.96 -10.68
N PRO A 157 -6.92 10.77 -10.09
CA PRO A 157 -6.79 9.53 -10.85
C PRO A 157 -7.88 9.30 -11.89
N SER A 158 -9.03 9.98 -11.75
CA SER A 158 -10.17 9.82 -12.67
C SER A 158 -10.02 10.63 -13.95
N THR A 159 -9.27 11.73 -13.89
CA THR A 159 -9.05 12.63 -15.04
C THR A 159 -7.60 12.66 -15.51
N GLY A 160 -6.66 12.18 -14.67
CA GLY A 160 -5.22 12.33 -14.88
C GLY A 160 -4.70 13.75 -14.65
N ALA A 161 -5.53 14.67 -14.14
CA ALA A 161 -5.12 16.05 -13.95
C ALA A 161 -4.20 16.24 -12.74
N LEU A 162 -3.16 17.06 -12.89
CA LEU A 162 -2.36 17.56 -11.77
C LEU A 162 -3.21 18.53 -10.92
N LYS A 163 -3.38 18.23 -9.64
CA LYS A 163 -4.08 19.09 -8.68
C LYS A 163 -3.12 20.04 -7.97
N HIS A 164 -2.05 19.50 -7.37
CA HIS A 164 -1.12 20.28 -6.57
C HIS A 164 0.33 19.81 -6.78
N THR A 165 1.27 20.74 -6.66
CA THR A 165 2.70 20.45 -6.51
C THR A 165 3.11 20.94 -5.12
N LEU A 166 3.66 20.04 -4.31
CA LEU A 166 4.16 20.33 -2.98
C LEU A 166 5.69 20.45 -3.07
N GLU A 167 6.17 21.66 -2.82
CA GLU A 167 7.59 21.99 -2.80
C GLU A 167 8.08 22.11 -1.35
N GLY A 168 9.34 21.75 -1.10
CA GLY A 168 9.97 21.97 0.20
C GLY A 168 11.08 20.99 0.56
N HIS A 169 11.20 19.86 -0.14
CA HIS A 169 12.39 19.02 -0.06
C HIS A 169 13.54 19.63 -0.86
N SER A 170 14.77 19.47 -0.36
CA SER A 170 15.99 19.92 -1.05
C SER A 170 16.71 18.79 -1.80
N GLY A 171 16.25 17.55 -1.58
CA GLY A 171 16.75 16.33 -2.20
C GLY A 171 15.60 15.48 -2.77
N TRP A 172 15.96 14.38 -3.43
CA TRP A 172 15.02 13.46 -4.06
C TRP A 172 13.98 12.96 -3.07
N VAL A 173 12.71 13.00 -3.45
CA VAL A 173 11.63 12.41 -2.67
C VAL A 173 11.57 10.93 -3.04
N GLN A 174 11.98 10.07 -2.12
CA GLN A 174 12.14 8.65 -2.37
C GLN A 174 10.93 7.82 -1.96
N SER A 175 10.11 8.30 -1.02
CA SER A 175 8.91 7.61 -0.58
C SER A 175 7.81 8.60 -0.22
N VAL A 176 6.57 8.26 -0.58
CA VAL A 176 5.35 8.96 -0.16
C VAL A 176 4.33 7.94 0.36
N ALA A 177 3.60 8.31 1.42
CA ALA A 177 2.54 7.48 1.98
C ALA A 177 1.39 8.34 2.49
N PHE A 178 0.15 7.88 2.33
CA PHE A 178 -1.02 8.52 2.95
C PHE A 178 -1.33 7.88 4.30
N SER A 179 -1.83 8.68 5.24
CA SER A 179 -2.46 8.14 6.44
C SER A 179 -3.80 7.49 6.07
N ALA A 180 -4.20 6.45 6.82
CA ALA A 180 -5.45 5.73 6.54
C ALA A 180 -6.71 6.61 6.64
N ASP A 181 -6.66 7.66 7.48
CA ASP A 181 -7.74 8.65 7.61
C ASP A 181 -7.70 9.75 6.52
N GLY A 182 -6.66 9.74 5.68
CA GLY A 182 -6.46 10.66 4.57
C GLY A 182 -6.11 12.10 4.95
N ARG A 183 -5.86 12.38 6.24
CA ARG A 183 -5.61 13.74 6.74
C ARG A 183 -4.16 14.17 6.58
N LEU A 184 -3.26 13.22 6.39
CA LEU A 184 -1.83 13.45 6.26
C LEU A 184 -1.27 12.68 5.06
N LEU A 185 -0.31 13.33 4.42
CA LEU A 185 0.64 12.69 3.52
C LEU A 185 2.02 12.80 4.16
N ALA A 186 2.79 11.72 4.18
CA ALA A 186 4.18 11.73 4.61
C ALA A 186 5.08 11.58 3.39
N SER A 187 6.25 12.22 3.43
CA SER A 187 7.29 12.08 2.42
C SER A 187 8.68 11.95 3.03
N GLY A 188 9.48 11.07 2.45
CA GLY A 188 10.87 10.79 2.85
C GLY A 188 11.82 11.17 1.73
N SER A 189 12.95 11.78 2.10
CA SER A 189 13.87 12.34 1.12
C SER A 189 15.35 12.02 1.40
N SER A 190 16.15 12.12 0.33
CA SER A 190 17.61 12.13 0.43
C SER A 190 18.17 13.40 1.08
N ASP A 191 17.33 14.42 1.36
CA ASP A 191 17.73 15.55 2.20
C ASP A 191 17.76 15.24 3.71
N LYS A 192 17.54 13.97 4.09
CA LYS A 192 17.52 13.50 5.48
C LYS A 192 16.39 14.12 6.29
N THR A 193 15.27 14.40 5.65
CA THR A 193 14.06 14.84 6.34
C THR A 193 12.86 13.97 5.97
N ILE A 194 11.94 13.92 6.92
CA ILE A 194 10.57 13.47 6.76
C ILE A 194 9.69 14.72 6.82
N LYS A 195 8.76 14.87 5.89
CA LYS A 195 7.78 15.96 5.90
C LYS A 195 6.37 15.40 5.96
N LEU A 196 5.53 16.04 6.78
CA LEU A 196 4.09 15.76 6.86
C LEU A 196 3.32 16.90 6.21
N TRP A 197 2.41 16.55 5.32
CA TRP A 197 1.64 17.49 4.52
C TRP A 197 0.15 17.30 4.79
N ASP A 198 -0.61 18.37 4.64
CA ASP A 198 -2.06 18.32 4.46
C ASP A 198 -2.36 18.19 2.96
N PRO A 199 -2.91 17.06 2.50
CA PRO A 199 -3.21 16.89 1.08
C PRO A 199 -4.45 17.68 0.62
N SER A 200 -5.22 18.25 1.55
CA SER A 200 -6.43 19.03 1.23
C SER A 200 -6.17 20.52 1.02
N THR A 201 -5.09 21.06 1.61
CA THR A 201 -4.72 22.47 1.46
C THR A 201 -3.74 22.62 0.30
N GLY A 202 -4.29 22.79 -0.89
CA GLY A 202 -3.58 22.84 -2.16
C GLY A 202 -2.66 24.05 -2.43
N ASP A 203 -2.15 24.74 -1.40
CA ASP A 203 -1.38 25.98 -1.61
C ASP A 203 0.09 25.69 -1.97
N PRO A 204 0.56 26.09 -3.17
CA PRO A 204 1.91 25.80 -3.66
C PRO A 204 3.07 26.47 -2.90
N SER A 205 2.81 27.37 -1.94
CA SER A 205 3.88 28.22 -1.39
C SER A 205 4.33 27.96 0.06
N THR A 206 3.59 27.18 0.88
CA THR A 206 4.02 26.64 2.22
C THR A 206 2.86 26.10 3.07
N GLY A 207 1.60 26.35 2.70
CA GLY A 207 0.44 26.05 3.56
C GLY A 207 0.09 24.57 3.75
N ALA A 208 0.62 23.68 2.92
CA ALA A 208 0.42 22.23 3.07
C ALA A 208 1.36 21.61 4.11
N LEU A 209 2.57 22.15 4.30
CA LEU A 209 3.57 21.54 5.18
C LEU A 209 3.19 21.75 6.64
N LYS A 210 2.87 20.65 7.35
CA LYS A 210 2.52 20.66 8.77
C LYS A 210 3.75 20.51 9.66
N HIS A 211 4.60 19.53 9.36
CA HIS A 211 5.77 19.21 10.19
C HIS A 211 6.96 18.77 9.34
N THR A 212 8.17 19.04 9.85
CA THR A 212 9.43 18.50 9.32
C THR A 212 10.18 17.84 10.46
N MET A 213 10.66 16.62 10.23
CA MET A 213 11.50 15.87 11.16
C MET A 213 12.82 15.55 10.46
N SER A 214 13.95 15.79 11.14
CA SER A 214 15.27 15.46 10.61
C SER A 214 15.71 14.06 11.03
N THR A 215 16.43 13.39 10.15
CA THR A 215 17.02 12.07 10.35
C THR A 215 18.54 12.13 10.19
N ASP A 216 19.26 11.12 10.65
CA ASP A 216 20.73 11.03 10.54
C ASP A 216 21.21 10.62 9.12
N GLY A 217 20.32 10.05 8.30
CA GLY A 217 20.59 9.63 6.93
C GLY A 217 19.36 9.70 6.02
N TYR A 218 19.51 9.23 4.77
CA TYR A 218 18.44 9.29 3.76
C TYR A 218 17.23 8.47 4.18
N VAL A 219 16.04 9.02 3.91
CA VAL A 219 14.77 8.34 4.15
C VAL A 219 14.26 7.82 2.81
N ASN A 220 14.29 6.51 2.65
CA ASN A 220 13.97 5.83 1.41
C ASN A 220 12.63 5.09 1.48
N ASP A 221 12.13 4.86 2.69
CA ASP A 221 10.90 4.14 2.92
C ASP A 221 10.13 4.76 4.10
N ILE A 222 8.82 4.88 3.93
CA ILE A 222 7.90 5.51 4.87
C ILE A 222 6.57 4.77 4.84
N GLU A 223 6.08 4.41 6.02
CA GLU A 223 4.77 3.81 6.22
C GLU A 223 4.08 4.39 7.45
N PHE A 224 2.77 4.63 7.36
CA PHE A 224 1.98 5.00 8.54
C PHE A 224 1.60 3.77 9.35
N SER A 225 1.99 3.75 10.62
CA SER A 225 1.56 2.77 11.63
C SER A 225 1.07 3.52 12.86
N PHE A 226 -0.13 4.08 12.77
CA PHE A 226 -0.64 5.08 13.72
C PHE A 226 -0.51 4.61 15.19
N PRO A 227 0.03 5.44 16.11
CA PRO A 227 0.35 6.87 15.98
C PRO A 227 1.79 7.15 15.53
N TYR A 228 2.45 6.19 14.87
CA TYR A 228 3.83 6.32 14.41
C TYR A 228 3.91 6.41 12.88
N LEU A 229 5.01 6.98 12.44
CA LEU A 229 5.52 6.85 11.09
C LEU A 229 6.75 5.95 11.15
N VAL A 230 6.70 4.79 10.51
CA VAL A 230 7.80 3.83 10.43
C VAL A 230 8.61 4.16 9.19
N THR A 231 9.94 4.20 9.34
CA THR A 231 10.86 4.48 8.23
C THR A 231 12.06 3.56 8.30
N ASN A 232 12.89 3.57 7.26
CA ASN A 232 14.21 2.93 7.28
C ASN A 232 15.21 3.55 8.29
N ARG A 233 14.82 4.62 9.00
CA ARG A 233 15.58 5.26 10.08
C ARG A 233 14.96 5.06 11.46
N GLY A 234 13.90 4.26 11.57
CA GLY A 234 13.17 4.01 12.80
C GLY A 234 11.77 4.64 12.80
N SER A 235 11.13 4.62 13.96
CA SER A 235 9.74 5.06 14.14
C SER A 235 9.66 6.44 14.78
N PHE A 236 8.82 7.32 14.22
CA PHE A 236 8.61 8.68 14.66
C PHE A 236 7.17 8.85 15.15
N ASN A 237 6.98 9.38 16.36
CA ASN A 237 5.63 9.66 16.87
C ASN A 237 5.10 10.94 16.21
N ILE A 238 3.95 10.87 15.55
CA ILE A 238 3.35 12.00 14.83
C ILE A 238 2.36 12.82 15.68
N GLN A 239 2.21 12.49 16.97
CA GLN A 239 1.37 13.22 17.94
C GLN A 239 2.17 14.02 18.99
N ALA A 240 3.51 13.95 18.98
CA ALA A 240 4.37 14.55 20.00
C ALA A 240 4.83 15.98 19.67
#